data_AF-A0A1D6PYF2-F1
#
_entry.id   AF-A0A1D6PYF2-F1
#
_cell.length_a   1.000
_cell.length_b   1.000
_cell.length_c   1.000
_cell.angle_alpha   90.00
_cell.angle_beta   90.00
_cell.angle_gamma   90.00
#
_symmetry.space_group_name_H-M   'P 1'
#
loop_
_entity.id
_entity.type
_entity.pdbx_description
1 polymer ?
#
loop_
_entity_poly.entity_id
_entity_poly.type
_entity_poly.pdbx_seq_one_letter_code
_entity_poly.pdbx_strand_id
1 'polypeptide(L)'
;MVRTASGEHRGSVIDAAEIGLGTLRYPFRRIRPSPSLLATPCSRMLNLKDLCLITGKASWLAYLDIYCLNADGSLFDAALISAVAAFTHLEIPLVSVGDDGKLFTVGGNDGKNKFELVNREKRKLTLGDIPLSLTCALHKGSILTDPTSEEESIIETYVTVVVDSSDRLVSLQKVGGTVTSMATIKECISLAKERRLRLREILIDSVKAMEVDHTE
;
A
#
# COMPACT_ATOMS: atom_id res chain seq x y z
N MET A 1 10.26 1.63 -6.45
CA MET A 1 11.68 2.09 -6.48
C MET A 1 11.92 2.93 -5.23
N VAL A 2 12.99 2.70 -4.46
CA VAL A 2 13.30 3.50 -3.26
C VAL A 2 14.44 4.48 -3.59
N ARG A 3 14.26 5.77 -3.33
CA ARG A 3 15.30 6.81 -3.55
C ARG A 3 15.59 7.55 -2.25
N THR A 4 16.82 8.02 -2.07
CA THR A 4 17.17 8.92 -0.96
C THR A 4 16.75 10.35 -1.32
N ALA A 5 16.02 11.02 -0.44
CA ALA A 5 15.75 12.44 -0.55
C ALA A 5 16.69 13.20 0.41
N SER A 6 17.54 14.08 -0.13
CA SER A 6 18.36 15.01 0.66
C SER A 6 17.83 16.42 0.42
N GLY A 7 17.31 17.05 1.47
CA GLY A 7 16.75 18.41 1.41
C GLY A 7 17.64 19.39 2.16
N GLU A 8 18.16 20.39 1.46
CA GLU A 8 18.95 21.47 2.06
C GLU A 8 18.09 22.74 2.12
N HIS A 9 17.29 22.94 3.18
CA HIS A 9 16.82 24.29 3.54
C HIS A 9 16.30 24.44 4.99
N ARG A 10 16.51 25.67 5.48
CA ARG A 10 16.38 26.12 6.88
C ARG A 10 14.93 26.14 7.36
N GLY A 11 14.70 25.59 8.55
CA GLY A 11 13.67 26.11 9.45
C GLY A 11 12.23 25.70 9.17
N SER A 12 11.96 24.43 8.90
CA SER A 12 10.66 23.80 9.17
C SER A 12 10.88 22.30 9.34
N VAL A 13 10.28 21.72 10.38
CA VAL A 13 10.30 20.29 10.68
C VAL A 13 9.96 19.51 9.41
N ILE A 14 10.91 18.74 8.88
CA ILE A 14 10.70 17.89 7.71
C ILE A 14 9.88 16.65 8.12
N ASP A 15 8.58 16.84 8.34
CA ASP A 15 7.59 15.76 8.26
C ASP A 15 7.24 15.55 6.78
N ALA A 16 8.12 14.89 6.03
CA ALA A 16 7.86 14.54 4.65
C ALA A 16 8.45 13.17 4.30
N ALA A 17 7.87 12.12 4.85
CA ALA A 17 7.79 10.85 4.16
C ALA A 17 6.53 10.89 3.29
N GLU A 18 6.64 11.52 2.12
CA GLU A 18 5.55 11.58 1.15
C GLU A 18 5.52 10.26 0.39
N ILE A 19 4.47 9.45 0.53
CA ILE A 19 4.28 8.29 -0.33
C ILE A 19 3.79 8.83 -1.67
N GLY A 20 4.69 8.95 -2.64
CA GLY A 20 4.32 9.21 -4.03
C GLY A 20 3.56 8.01 -4.58
N LEU A 21 2.23 8.01 -4.42
CA LEU A 21 1.37 6.99 -5.02
C LEU A 21 1.44 7.10 -6.54
N GLY A 22 2.07 6.10 -7.16
CA GLY A 22 2.12 5.94 -8.61
C GLY A 22 0.71 5.85 -9.19
N THR A 23 0.54 6.45 -10.37
CA THR A 23 -0.71 6.40 -11.12
C THR A 23 -1.00 4.95 -11.51
N LEU A 24 -2.17 4.40 -11.16
CA LEU A 24 -2.69 3.16 -11.75
C LEU A 24 -2.83 3.40 -13.27
N ARG A 25 -1.98 2.75 -14.08
CA ARG A 25 -2.02 2.87 -15.54
C ARG A 25 -2.62 1.60 -16.14
N TYR A 26 -3.78 1.76 -16.77
CA TYR A 26 -4.48 0.74 -17.54
C TYR A 26 -4.53 1.16 -19.02
N PRO A 27 -4.29 0.26 -20.00
CA PRO A 27 -4.24 0.64 -21.41
C PRO A 27 -5.59 1.00 -22.06
N PHE A 28 -6.75 0.75 -21.43
CA PHE A 28 -8.04 0.90 -22.15
C PHE A 28 -9.18 1.62 -21.40
N ARG A 29 -9.05 1.89 -20.10
CA ARG A 29 -9.95 2.80 -19.36
C ARG A 29 -9.13 3.61 -18.37
N ARG A 30 -9.32 4.93 -18.40
CA ARG A 30 -8.65 5.87 -17.49
C ARG A 30 -9.32 5.81 -16.11
N ILE A 31 -9.08 4.74 -15.36
CA ILE A 31 -9.49 4.65 -13.95
C ILE A 31 -8.50 5.53 -13.18
N ARG A 32 -8.89 6.77 -12.89
CA ARG A 32 -8.22 7.56 -11.85
C ARG A 32 -8.95 7.27 -10.55
N PRO A 33 -8.52 6.29 -9.73
CA PRO A 33 -8.94 6.34 -8.34
C PRO A 33 -8.47 7.70 -7.79
N SER A 34 -9.29 8.35 -6.98
CA SER A 34 -8.85 9.56 -6.31
C SER A 34 -7.58 9.21 -5.52
N PRO A 35 -6.52 10.03 -5.57
CA PRO A 35 -5.28 9.77 -4.84
C PRO A 35 -5.52 9.45 -3.35
N SER A 36 -6.58 10.02 -2.78
CA SER A 36 -7.05 9.80 -1.42
C SER A 36 -7.46 8.36 -1.11
N LEU A 37 -7.93 7.58 -2.09
CA LEU A 37 -8.53 6.28 -1.83
C LEU A 37 -7.51 5.21 -1.44
N LEU A 38 -6.32 5.24 -2.06
CA LEU A 38 -5.19 4.38 -1.66
C LEU A 38 -4.29 5.05 -0.61
N ALA A 39 -4.19 6.38 -0.59
CA ALA A 39 -3.37 7.10 0.39
C ALA A 39 -3.86 6.92 1.83
N THR A 40 -5.19 6.99 2.04
CA THR A 40 -5.76 6.91 3.39
C THR A 40 -5.49 5.55 4.06
N PRO A 41 -5.70 4.40 3.40
CA PRO A 41 -5.34 3.09 3.94
C PRO A 41 -3.84 2.92 4.22
N CYS A 42 -2.96 3.35 3.33
CA CYS A 42 -1.52 3.15 3.47
C CYS A 42 -0.88 4.02 4.57
N SER A 43 -1.47 5.17 4.91
CA SER A 43 -0.94 6.11 5.90
C SER A 43 -0.71 5.53 7.31
N ARG A 44 -1.55 4.58 7.73
CA ARG A 44 -1.46 3.91 9.05
C ARG A 44 -0.66 2.59 9.01
N MET A 45 -0.39 2.09 7.81
CA MET A 45 0.30 0.83 7.59
C MET A 45 1.82 1.01 7.66
N LEU A 46 2.36 2.14 7.18
CA LEU A 46 3.80 2.36 7.08
C LEU A 46 4.34 3.14 8.27
N ASN A 47 5.35 2.59 8.95
CA ASN A 47 6.07 3.31 9.99
C ASN A 47 7.10 4.27 9.37
N LEU A 48 6.74 5.56 9.28
CA LEU A 48 7.59 6.59 8.67
C LEU A 48 8.92 6.78 9.40
N LYS A 49 9.01 6.40 10.68
CA LYS A 49 10.26 6.45 11.46
C LYS A 49 11.30 5.48 10.93
N ASP A 50 10.88 4.34 10.38
CA ASP A 50 11.79 3.34 9.82
C ASP A 50 12.38 3.77 8.48
N LEU A 51 11.73 4.73 7.80
CA LEU A 51 12.22 5.35 6.57
C LEU A 51 13.14 6.55 6.86
N CYS A 52 13.22 7.05 8.08
CA CYS A 52 14.10 8.16 8.44
C CYS A 52 15.54 7.65 8.61
N LEU A 53 16.48 8.20 7.82
CA LEU A 53 17.91 7.91 7.98
C LEU A 53 18.55 8.88 8.96
N ILE A 54 18.38 10.18 8.69
CA ILE A 54 18.93 11.25 9.51
C ILE A 54 17.82 12.29 9.70
N THR A 55 17.37 12.41 10.95
CA THR A 55 16.35 13.40 11.33
C THR A 55 16.76 14.79 10.86
N GLY A 56 15.88 15.48 10.14
CA GLY A 56 16.16 16.82 9.65
C GLY A 56 16.96 16.90 8.35
N LYS A 57 17.49 15.78 7.81
CA LYS A 57 18.41 15.81 6.66
C LYS A 57 18.05 14.83 5.54
N ALA A 58 17.79 13.57 5.89
CA ALA A 58 17.62 12.52 4.90
C ALA A 58 16.61 11.46 5.33
N SER A 59 15.71 11.12 4.41
CA SER A 59 14.75 10.04 4.55
C SER A 59 14.65 9.25 3.24
N TRP A 60 14.15 8.03 3.37
CA TRP A 60 13.79 7.18 2.25
C TRP A 60 12.44 7.57 1.67
N LEU A 61 12.41 7.68 0.35
CA LEU A 61 11.21 7.88 -0.44
C LEU A 61 10.84 6.56 -1.11
N ALA A 62 9.72 5.97 -0.71
CA ALA A 62 9.20 4.73 -1.29
C ALA A 62 8.17 5.02 -2.38
N TYR A 63 8.48 4.61 -3.62
CA TYR A 63 7.52 4.62 -4.73
C TYR A 63 6.93 3.22 -4.93
N LEU A 64 5.60 3.16 -4.93
CA LEU A 64 4.82 1.99 -5.29
C LEU A 64 4.14 2.23 -6.65
N ASP A 65 4.45 1.36 -7.60
CA ASP A 65 3.81 1.32 -8.91
C ASP A 65 3.02 0.02 -9.04
N ILE A 66 1.71 0.15 -9.25
CA ILE A 66 0.81 -1.00 -9.43
C ILE A 66 0.44 -1.05 -10.92
N TYR A 67 0.85 -2.12 -11.58
CA TYR A 67 0.46 -2.44 -12.95
C TYR A 67 -0.63 -3.50 -12.91
N CYS A 68 -1.76 -3.22 -13.54
CA CYS A 68 -2.80 -4.22 -13.65
C CYS A 68 -2.74 -4.86 -15.04
N LEU A 69 -2.58 -6.19 -15.03
CA LEU A 69 -2.41 -7.00 -16.22
C LEU A 69 -3.75 -7.49 -16.76
N ASN A 70 -4.64 -7.89 -15.86
CA ASN A 70 -6.00 -8.32 -16.16
C ASN A 70 -6.95 -7.78 -15.09
N ALA A 71 -8.06 -7.17 -15.52
CA ALA A 71 -9.06 -6.60 -14.63
C ALA A 71 -10.38 -7.27 -14.94
N ASP A 72 -10.71 -8.22 -14.08
CA ASP A 72 -11.99 -8.91 -14.10
C ASP A 72 -12.83 -8.54 -12.87
N GLY A 73 -12.94 -7.22 -12.63
CA GLY A 73 -13.66 -6.66 -11.48
C GLY A 73 -12.82 -6.47 -10.22
N SER A 74 -13.40 -5.80 -9.21
CA SER A 74 -12.82 -5.52 -7.88
C SER A 74 -11.38 -5.00 -7.91
N LEU A 75 -11.04 -4.19 -8.92
CA LEU A 75 -9.66 -3.78 -9.18
C LEU A 75 -9.00 -3.10 -7.97
N PHE A 76 -9.78 -2.36 -7.19
CA PHE A 76 -9.28 -1.69 -6.00
C PHE A 76 -8.82 -2.68 -4.93
N ASP A 77 -9.57 -3.75 -4.70
CA ASP A 77 -9.24 -4.75 -3.68
C ASP A 77 -7.97 -5.51 -4.06
N ALA A 78 -7.87 -5.89 -5.34
CA ALA A 78 -6.66 -6.49 -5.90
C ALA A 78 -5.44 -5.54 -5.81
N ALA A 79 -5.63 -4.25 -6.10
CA ALA A 79 -4.56 -3.26 -5.99
C ALA A 79 -4.12 -3.07 -4.53
N LEU A 80 -5.05 -3.01 -3.58
CA LEU A 80 -4.73 -2.81 -2.17
C LEU A 80 -3.98 -4.01 -1.58
N ILE A 81 -4.43 -5.24 -1.82
CA ILE A 81 -3.71 -6.42 -1.33
C ILE A 81 -2.32 -6.55 -1.99
N SER A 82 -2.19 -6.16 -3.27
CA SER A 82 -0.90 -6.11 -3.96
C SER A 82 0.04 -5.08 -3.33
N ALA A 83 -0.48 -3.90 -2.98
CA ALA A 83 0.28 -2.87 -2.28
C ALA A 83 0.79 -3.36 -0.91
N VAL A 84 -0.09 -3.99 -0.13
CA VAL A 84 0.24 -4.58 1.17
C VAL A 84 1.34 -5.65 1.01
N ALA A 85 1.18 -6.57 0.06
CA ALA A 85 2.16 -7.62 -0.19
C ALA A 85 3.53 -7.04 -0.59
N ALA A 86 3.54 -6.05 -1.50
CA ALA A 86 4.76 -5.38 -1.93
C ALA A 86 5.49 -4.69 -0.77
N PHE A 87 4.75 -4.00 0.12
CA PHE A 87 5.36 -3.37 1.30
C PHE A 87 5.80 -4.37 2.36
N THR A 88 5.16 -5.53 2.45
CA THR A 88 5.55 -6.60 3.40
C THR A 88 6.91 -7.18 3.04
N HIS A 89 7.20 -7.30 1.74
CA HIS A 89 8.47 -7.80 1.25
C HIS A 89 9.53 -6.70 1.06
N LEU A 90 9.18 -5.41 1.20
CA LEU A 90 10.11 -4.32 0.92
C LEU A 90 11.32 -4.34 1.88
N GLU A 91 12.51 -4.47 1.30
CA GLU A 91 13.78 -4.37 2.02
C GLU A 91 14.43 -3.00 1.82
N ILE A 92 14.83 -2.39 2.94
CA ILE A 92 15.59 -1.14 2.95
C ILE A 92 17.08 -1.49 2.77
N PRO A 93 17.75 -0.98 1.72
CA PRO A 93 19.16 -1.28 1.46
C PRO A 93 20.08 -0.56 2.46
N LEU A 94 21.32 -1.05 2.58
CA LEU A 94 22.34 -0.40 3.40
C LEU A 94 22.79 0.92 2.75
N VAL A 95 23.01 1.92 3.60
CA VAL A 95 23.51 3.24 3.19
C VAL A 95 24.72 3.60 4.02
N SER A 96 25.73 4.13 3.36
CA SER A 96 26.95 4.68 3.96
C SER A 96 27.09 6.16 3.62
N VAL A 97 27.70 6.94 4.51
CA VAL A 97 27.98 8.36 4.28
C VAL A 97 29.42 8.51 3.80
N GLY A 98 29.57 9.20 2.68
CA GLY A 98 30.86 9.69 2.18
C GLY A 98 31.42 10.81 3.01
N ASP A 99 32.74 11.01 2.92
CA ASP A 99 33.44 12.12 3.56
C ASP A 99 32.92 13.50 3.08
N ASP A 100 32.21 13.54 1.95
CA ASP A 100 31.54 14.71 1.39
C ASP A 100 30.09 14.91 1.91
N GLY A 101 29.64 14.07 2.84
CA GLY A 101 28.28 14.09 3.38
C GLY A 101 27.23 13.48 2.44
N LYS A 102 27.62 12.92 1.29
CA LYS A 102 26.68 12.24 0.38
C LYS A 102 26.38 10.81 0.85
N LEU A 103 25.14 10.40 0.64
CA LEU A 103 24.66 9.04 0.95
C LEU A 103 24.88 8.12 -0.25
N PHE A 104 25.57 7.00 -0.02
CA PHE A 104 25.82 5.96 -1.01
C PHE A 104 25.15 4.65 -0.57
N THR A 105 24.49 3.94 -1.48
CA THR A 105 23.97 2.60 -1.18
C THR A 105 25.08 1.56 -1.31
N VAL A 106 25.32 0.79 -0.26
CA VAL A 106 26.36 -0.25 -0.22
C VAL A 106 25.82 -1.48 -0.98
N GLY A 107 26.19 -1.60 -2.26
CA GLY A 107 25.69 -2.67 -3.15
C GLY A 107 25.76 -2.35 -4.65
N GLY A 108 26.00 -1.10 -5.02
CA GLY A 108 26.48 -0.73 -6.36
C GLY A 108 27.96 -1.06 -6.49
N ASN A 109 28.40 -1.44 -7.69
CA ASN A 109 29.72 -1.97 -8.04
C ASN A 109 30.91 -1.00 -7.88
N ASP A 110 30.81 -0.01 -6.98
CA ASP A 110 31.80 1.05 -6.81
C ASP A 110 32.67 0.75 -5.60
N GLY A 111 33.88 0.26 -5.91
CA GLY A 111 34.82 -0.27 -4.96
C GLY A 111 35.28 0.70 -3.88
N LYS A 112 35.58 0.11 -2.72
CA LYS A 112 36.66 0.47 -1.80
C LYS A 112 36.80 1.97 -1.50
N ASN A 113 36.00 2.48 -0.58
CA ASN A 113 36.42 3.58 0.29
C ASN A 113 35.83 3.36 1.68
N LYS A 114 36.57 3.75 2.73
CA LYS A 114 36.16 3.64 4.14
C LYS A 114 34.98 4.58 4.37
N PHE A 115 33.77 4.06 4.25
CA PHE A 115 32.56 4.83 4.56
C PHE A 115 32.01 4.45 5.93
N GLU A 116 31.58 5.44 6.70
CA GLU A 116 30.86 5.21 7.95
C GLU A 116 29.44 4.72 7.60
N LEU A 117 29.09 3.52 8.06
CA LEU A 117 27.79 2.92 7.83
C LEU A 117 26.73 3.64 8.68
N VAL A 118 25.76 4.27 8.03
CA VAL A 118 24.61 4.89 8.72
C VAL A 118 23.63 3.83 9.18
N ASN A 119 23.51 2.73 8.44
CA ASN A 119 22.74 1.57 8.85
C ASN A 119 23.54 0.28 8.64
N ARG A 120 23.53 -0.60 9.65
CA ARG A 120 24.44 -1.76 9.74
C ARG A 120 23.95 -2.99 8.97
N GLU A 121 22.65 -3.11 8.69
CA GLU A 121 22.04 -4.29 8.08
C GLU A 121 20.89 -3.94 7.12
N LYS A 122 20.63 -4.82 6.13
CA LYS A 122 19.39 -4.80 5.35
C LYS A 122 18.25 -5.07 6.31
N ARG A 123 17.24 -4.20 6.33
CA ARG A 123 16.08 -4.36 7.21
C ARG A 123 14.80 -4.41 6.41
N LYS A 124 13.91 -5.33 6.77
CA LYS A 124 12.53 -5.33 6.27
C LYS A 124 11.78 -4.16 6.90
N LEU A 125 10.85 -3.58 6.15
CA LEU A 125 9.97 -2.53 6.66
C LEU A 125 8.98 -3.12 7.67
N THR A 126 8.90 -2.54 8.87
CA THR A 126 7.90 -2.96 9.85
C THR A 126 6.55 -2.36 9.47
N LEU A 127 5.61 -3.22 9.10
CA LEU A 127 4.23 -2.81 8.84
C LEU A 127 3.43 -2.78 10.14
N GLY A 128 2.61 -1.74 10.30
CA GLY A 128 1.64 -1.62 11.38
C GLY A 128 0.33 -2.32 11.03
N ASP A 129 -0.76 -1.56 11.03
CA ASP A 129 -2.09 -2.08 10.74
C ASP A 129 -2.24 -2.37 9.24
N ILE A 130 -2.38 -3.65 8.88
CA ILE A 130 -2.63 -4.07 7.49
C ILE A 130 -4.10 -3.78 7.12
N PRO A 131 -4.37 -2.87 6.17
CA PRO A 131 -5.71 -2.62 5.68
C PRO A 131 -6.09 -3.64 4.59
N LEU A 132 -7.32 -4.13 4.64
CA LEU A 132 -7.92 -4.93 3.57
C LEU A 132 -9.25 -4.33 3.17
N SER A 133 -9.58 -4.43 1.90
CA SER A 133 -10.82 -3.89 1.34
C SER A 133 -11.72 -4.98 0.80
N LEU A 134 -13.01 -4.65 0.76
CA LEU A 134 -14.03 -5.41 0.07
C LEU A 134 -14.92 -4.44 -0.69
N THR A 135 -15.05 -4.70 -1.99
CA THR A 135 -15.97 -4.02 -2.89
C THR A 135 -17.24 -4.84 -3.01
N CYS A 136 -18.36 -4.18 -2.71
CA CYS A 136 -19.70 -4.76 -2.80
C CYS A 136 -20.50 -4.02 -3.87
N ALA A 137 -21.09 -4.75 -4.80
CA ALA A 137 -22.06 -4.23 -5.74
C ALA A 137 -23.47 -4.34 -5.15
N LEU A 138 -24.26 -3.27 -5.26
CA LEU A 138 -25.60 -3.19 -4.68
C LEU A 138 -26.65 -3.14 -5.78
N HIS A 139 -27.59 -4.09 -5.78
CA HIS A 139 -28.67 -4.15 -6.76
C HIS A 139 -29.98 -4.57 -6.10
N LYS A 140 -31.03 -3.72 -6.21
CA LYS A 140 -32.41 -4.01 -5.74
C LYS A 140 -32.50 -4.57 -4.31
N GLY A 141 -31.61 -4.13 -3.41
CA GLY A 141 -31.58 -4.59 -2.02
C GLY A 141 -30.73 -5.83 -1.77
N SER A 142 -30.18 -6.46 -2.81
CA SER A 142 -29.18 -7.52 -2.71
C SER A 142 -27.77 -6.94 -2.72
N ILE A 143 -26.88 -7.60 -1.97
CA ILE A 143 -25.45 -7.29 -1.89
C ILE A 143 -24.69 -8.41 -2.58
N LEU A 144 -23.87 -8.04 -3.56
CA LEU A 144 -22.93 -8.93 -4.23
C LEU A 144 -21.52 -8.53 -3.80
N THR A 145 -20.75 -9.48 -3.28
CA THR A 145 -19.37 -9.26 -2.85
C THR A 145 -18.40 -9.67 -3.95
N ASP A 146 -17.35 -8.89 -4.16
CA ASP A 146 -16.29 -9.19 -5.14
C ASP A 146 -16.83 -9.36 -6.59
N PRO A 147 -17.46 -8.31 -7.16
CA PRO A 147 -18.07 -8.39 -8.47
C PRO A 147 -17.04 -8.61 -9.58
N THR A 148 -17.41 -9.43 -10.57
CA THR A 148 -16.70 -9.64 -11.84
C THR A 148 -16.86 -8.44 -12.78
N SER A 149 -16.06 -8.38 -13.85
CA SER A 149 -16.18 -7.29 -14.84
C SER A 149 -17.55 -7.25 -15.53
N GLU A 150 -18.19 -8.41 -15.73
CA GLU A 150 -19.54 -8.50 -16.29
C GLU A 150 -20.57 -7.91 -15.31
N GLU A 151 -20.50 -8.29 -14.03
CA GLU A 151 -21.38 -7.74 -12.99
C GLU A 151 -21.16 -6.23 -12.80
N GLU A 152 -19.90 -5.79 -12.91
CA GLU A 152 -19.54 -4.37 -12.86
C GLU A 152 -20.16 -3.56 -14.02
N SER A 153 -20.38 -4.20 -15.16
CA SER A 153 -20.96 -3.54 -16.33
C SER A 153 -22.47 -3.30 -16.20
N ILE A 154 -23.14 -4.06 -15.33
CA ILE A 154 -24.59 -4.05 -15.16
C ILE A 154 -25.01 -3.24 -13.93
N ILE A 155 -24.21 -3.29 -12.86
CA ILE A 155 -24.54 -2.64 -11.60
C ILE A 155 -24.02 -1.18 -11.60
N GLU A 156 -24.78 -0.26 -11.03
CA GLU A 156 -24.38 1.16 -10.98
C GLU A 156 -23.93 1.61 -9.59
N THR A 157 -24.26 0.83 -8.55
CA THR A 157 -24.02 1.19 -7.16
C THR A 157 -22.96 0.28 -6.55
N TYR A 158 -21.87 0.87 -6.09
CA TYR A 158 -20.79 0.14 -5.44
C TYR A 158 -20.49 0.73 -4.08
N VAL A 159 -20.13 -0.13 -3.13
CA VAL A 159 -19.64 0.25 -1.81
C VAL A 159 -18.32 -0.48 -1.57
N THR A 160 -17.23 0.27 -1.53
CA THR A 160 -15.92 -0.23 -1.13
C THR A 160 -15.70 0.10 0.33
N VAL A 161 -15.48 -0.94 1.14
CA VAL A 161 -15.22 -0.84 2.57
C VAL A 161 -13.78 -1.25 2.83
N VAL A 162 -13.03 -0.44 3.56
CA VAL A 162 -11.66 -0.75 3.99
C VAL A 162 -11.62 -0.87 5.50
N VAL A 163 -11.13 -2.00 5.99
CA VAL A 163 -11.02 -2.33 7.42
C VAL A 163 -9.56 -2.62 7.79
N ASP A 164 -9.17 -2.20 8.99
CA ASP A 164 -7.82 -2.45 9.50
C ASP A 164 -7.68 -3.80 10.24
N SER A 165 -6.47 -4.05 10.75
CA SER A 165 -6.12 -5.22 11.55
C SER A 165 -7.03 -5.43 12.78
N SER A 166 -7.59 -4.34 13.30
CA SER A 166 -8.38 -4.22 14.54
C SER A 166 -9.88 -4.08 14.28
N ASP A 167 -10.35 -4.42 13.06
CA ASP A 167 -11.75 -4.31 12.60
C ASP A 167 -12.34 -2.89 12.70
N ARG A 168 -11.48 -1.86 12.72
CA ARG A 168 -11.89 -0.47 12.61
C ARG A 168 -12.06 -0.11 11.14
N LEU A 169 -13.09 0.68 10.88
CA LEU A 169 -13.36 1.21 9.55
C LEU A 169 -12.31 2.28 9.22
N VAL A 170 -11.53 2.06 8.17
CA VAL A 170 -10.52 3.01 7.70
C VAL A 170 -11.11 3.94 6.65
N SER A 171 -11.84 3.37 5.70
CA SER A 171 -12.47 4.11 4.61
C SER A 171 -13.75 3.42 4.19
N LEU A 172 -14.73 4.23 3.79
CA LEU A 172 -15.96 3.75 3.17
C LEU A 172 -16.25 4.67 2.00
N GLN A 173 -16.36 4.08 0.82
CA GLN A 173 -16.68 4.81 -0.38
C GLN A 173 -17.88 4.18 -1.07
N LYS A 174 -18.96 4.95 -1.19
CA LYS A 174 -20.07 4.64 -2.10
C LYS A 174 -19.83 5.35 -3.42
N VAL A 175 -19.88 4.61 -4.52
CA VAL A 175 -19.75 5.14 -5.88
C VAL A 175 -21.03 4.84 -6.66
N GLY A 176 -21.54 5.88 -7.34
CA GLY A 176 -22.70 5.78 -8.20
C GLY A 176 -24.01 5.48 -7.47
N GLY A 177 -25.04 5.16 -8.27
CA GLY A 177 -26.28 4.59 -7.79
C GLY A 177 -27.25 5.51 -7.04
N THR A 178 -28.36 4.92 -6.64
CA THR A 178 -29.41 5.57 -5.83
C THR A 178 -29.01 5.65 -4.35
N VAL A 179 -29.87 6.26 -3.53
CA VAL A 179 -29.69 6.27 -2.07
C VAL A 179 -29.71 4.84 -1.54
N THR A 180 -28.73 4.50 -0.71
CA THR A 180 -28.60 3.16 -0.09
C THR A 180 -29.00 3.24 1.37
N SER A 181 -29.69 2.21 1.87
CA SER A 181 -30.04 2.12 3.28
C SER A 181 -28.80 1.94 4.17
N MET A 182 -28.82 2.52 5.36
CA MET A 182 -27.76 2.31 6.34
C MET A 182 -27.66 0.86 6.81
N ALA A 183 -28.74 0.07 6.73
CA ALA A 183 -28.72 -1.34 7.06
C ALA A 183 -27.83 -2.13 6.09
N THR A 184 -28.01 -1.90 4.78
CA THR A 184 -27.20 -2.51 3.71
C THR A 184 -25.72 -2.15 3.85
N ILE A 185 -25.41 -0.90 4.21
CA ILE A 185 -24.02 -0.47 4.43
C ILE A 185 -23.40 -1.19 5.63
N LYS A 186 -24.14 -1.33 6.73
CA LYS A 186 -23.68 -2.09 7.91
C LYS A 186 -23.42 -3.56 7.58
N GLU A 187 -24.27 -4.15 6.75
CA GLU A 187 -24.08 -5.51 6.26
C GLU A 187 -22.81 -5.64 5.41
N CYS A 188 -22.54 -4.69 4.50
CA CYS A 188 -21.28 -4.64 3.75
C CYS A 188 -20.06 -4.56 4.69
N ILE A 189 -20.14 -3.79 5.77
CA ILE A 189 -19.06 -3.69 6.76
C ILE A 189 -18.85 -5.04 7.49
N SER A 190 -19.92 -5.72 7.86
CA SER A 190 -19.83 -7.05 8.48
C SER A 190 -19.18 -8.06 7.54
N LEU A 191 -19.58 -8.07 6.26
CA LEU A 191 -18.99 -8.93 5.23
C LEU A 191 -17.50 -8.61 5.00
N ALA A 192 -17.13 -7.34 5.00
CA ALA A 192 -15.73 -6.92 4.86
C ALA A 192 -14.86 -7.44 6.02
N LYS A 193 -15.37 -7.43 7.25
CA LYS A 193 -14.67 -7.98 8.43
C LYS A 193 -14.47 -9.49 8.33
N GLU A 194 -15.47 -10.22 7.87
CA GLU A 194 -15.34 -11.67 7.66
C GLU A 194 -14.32 -11.99 6.56
N ARG A 195 -14.41 -11.30 5.41
CA ARG A 195 -13.49 -11.48 4.28
C ARG A 195 -12.04 -11.16 4.66
N ARG A 196 -11.83 -10.12 5.49
CA ARG A 196 -10.52 -9.72 5.99
C ARG A 196 -9.77 -10.87 6.66
N LEU A 197 -10.45 -11.65 7.52
CA LEU A 197 -9.81 -12.75 8.24
C LEU A 197 -9.25 -13.79 7.25
N ARG A 198 -10.07 -14.21 6.28
CA ARG A 198 -9.64 -15.18 5.25
C ARG A 198 -8.50 -14.65 4.38
N LEU A 199 -8.61 -13.40 3.92
CA LEU A 199 -7.56 -12.79 3.08
C LEU A 199 -6.25 -12.60 3.86
N ARG A 200 -6.33 -12.32 5.16
CA ARG A 200 -5.15 -12.18 6.01
C ARG A 200 -4.40 -13.50 6.18
N GLU A 201 -5.11 -14.60 6.36
CA GLU A 201 -4.52 -15.95 6.44
C GLU A 201 -3.76 -16.27 5.15
N ILE A 202 -4.42 -16.09 4.00
CA ILE A 202 -3.81 -16.33 2.68
C ILE A 202 -2.57 -15.43 2.47
N LEU A 203 -2.64 -14.17 2.85
CA LEU A 203 -1.52 -13.23 2.74
C LEU A 203 -0.33 -13.70 3.59
N ILE A 204 -0.56 -14.07 4.85
CA ILE A 204 0.50 -14.51 5.76
C ILE A 204 1.13 -15.81 5.25
N ASP A 205 0.32 -16.76 4.79
CA ASP A 205 0.80 -18.02 4.26
C ASP A 205 1.63 -17.82 2.98
N SER A 206 1.19 -16.92 2.10
CA SER A 206 1.94 -16.55 0.89
C SER A 206 3.27 -15.86 1.21
N VAL A 207 3.29 -14.97 2.21
CA VAL A 207 4.52 -14.30 2.66
C VAL A 207 5.51 -15.30 3.22
N LYS A 208 5.05 -16.25 4.04
CA LYS A 208 5.92 -17.32 4.57
C LYS A 208 6.49 -18.20 3.46
N ALA A 209 5.69 -18.57 2.47
CA ALA A 209 6.14 -19.38 1.35
C ALA A 209 7.29 -18.70 0.57
N MET A 210 7.21 -17.38 0.36
CA MET A 210 8.27 -16.62 -0.31
C MET A 210 9.57 -16.52 0.50
N GLU A 211 9.52 -16.57 1.83
CA GLU A 211 10.73 -16.51 2.66
C GLU A 211 11.58 -17.79 2.57
N VAL A 212 10.98 -18.93 2.23
CA VAL A 212 11.67 -20.23 2.17
C VAL A 212 12.59 -20.34 0.93
N ASP A 213 12.19 -19.74 -0.19
CA ASP A 213 12.92 -19.81 -1.47
C ASP A 213 14.23 -19.00 -1.49
N HIS A 214 14.46 -18.10 -0.53
CA HIS A 214 15.68 -17.28 -0.47
C HIS A 214 16.84 -17.93 0.30
N THR A 215 16.66 -19.16 0.77
CA THR A 215 17.64 -19.87 1.62
C THR A 215 18.38 -21.03 0.94
N GLU A 216 18.20 -21.23 -0.37
CA GLU A 216 18.95 -22.23 -1.17
C GLU A 216 20.06 -21.63 -2.05
#